data_AF-A0A938TJ97-F1
#
_entry.id   AF-A0A938TJ97-F1
#
_cell.length_a   1.000
_cell.length_b   1.000
_cell.length_c   1.000
_cell.angle_alpha   90.00
_cell.angle_beta   90.00
_cell.angle_gamma   90.00
#
_symmetry.space_group_name_H-M   'P 1'
#
loop_
_entity.id
_entity.type
_entity.pdbx_description
1 polymer ?
#
loop_
_entity_poly.entity_id
_entity_poly.type
_entity_poly.pdbx_seq_one_letter_code
_entity_poly.pdbx_strand_id
1 'polypeptide(L)'
;MQQRGRLTIAQRRALEELLPGYSVDFSKPLVPLEVYGREAPLGVEIGFGTGDALVHWGEQQPDWNLLGIEIYPPGIGALLNRLAACDVPHVKIAQGRAEDVFETCLGTATVAGVRIFFPDPWPKKRHHKRRLIQPAFVGRVADRLQPGGLLHFATDWEPYAESAQALFAAEPTLWQVEWRDVES
;
A
#
# COMPACT_ATOMS: atom_id res chain seq x y z
N MET A 1 14.27 -4.18 -11.32
CA MET A 1 14.71 -3.10 -12.26
C MET A 1 13.49 -2.77 -13.09
N GLN A 2 12.55 -2.01 -12.52
CA GLN A 2 11.39 -1.53 -13.28
C GLN A 2 11.92 -0.72 -14.46
N GLN A 3 11.57 -1.14 -15.69
CA GLN A 3 11.79 -0.31 -16.86
C GLN A 3 11.12 1.03 -16.58
N ARG A 4 11.83 2.15 -16.79
CA ARG A 4 11.20 3.47 -16.87
C ARG A 4 10.33 3.51 -18.12
N GLY A 5 9.20 2.80 -18.07
CA GLY A 5 8.20 2.75 -19.14
C GLY A 5 7.70 4.16 -19.44
N ARG A 6 7.68 4.49 -20.72
CA ARG A 6 7.14 5.75 -21.22
C ARG A 6 5.64 5.77 -20.92
N LEU A 7 5.15 6.88 -20.37
CA LEU A 7 3.72 7.10 -20.18
C LEU A 7 2.99 7.00 -21.53
N THR A 8 1.93 6.19 -21.58
CA THR A 8 0.97 6.23 -22.68
C THR A 8 0.19 7.56 -22.65
N ILE A 9 -0.47 7.91 -23.76
CA ILE A 9 -1.32 9.11 -23.83
C ILE A 9 -2.44 9.04 -22.76
N ALA A 10 -3.09 7.87 -22.63
CA ALA A 10 -4.15 7.66 -21.65
C ALA A 10 -3.66 7.79 -20.20
N GLN A 11 -2.48 7.24 -19.86
CA GLN A 11 -1.91 7.39 -18.51
C GLN A 11 -1.54 8.83 -18.19
N ARG A 12 -0.95 9.56 -19.15
CA ARG A 12 -0.63 10.98 -18.96
C ARG A 12 -1.90 11.79 -18.69
N ARG A 13 -2.92 11.60 -19.52
CA ARG A 13 -4.21 12.28 -19.38
C ARG A 13 -4.85 11.98 -18.03
N ALA A 14 -4.85 10.73 -17.60
CA ALA A 14 -5.38 10.34 -16.29
C ALA A 14 -4.63 11.01 -15.14
N LEU A 15 -3.30 11.09 -15.20
CA LEU A 15 -2.50 11.79 -14.19
C LEU A 15 -2.84 13.29 -14.12
N GLU A 16 -3.07 13.94 -15.27
CA GLU A 16 -3.36 15.38 -15.33
C GLU A 16 -4.81 15.68 -14.90
N GLU A 17 -5.78 14.88 -15.34
CA GLU A 17 -7.21 15.17 -15.17
C GLU A 17 -7.81 14.54 -13.90
N LEU A 18 -7.35 13.37 -13.49
CA LEU A 18 -7.99 12.58 -12.43
C LEU A 18 -7.23 12.61 -11.11
N LEU A 19 -5.89 12.58 -11.14
CA LEU A 19 -5.07 12.48 -9.92
C LEU A 19 -5.44 13.53 -8.85
N PRO A 20 -5.74 14.81 -9.17
CA PRO A 20 -6.12 15.79 -8.15
C PRO A 20 -7.32 15.36 -7.27
N GLY A 21 -8.27 14.59 -7.80
CA GLY A 21 -9.43 14.09 -7.04
C GLY A 21 -9.15 12.83 -6.20
N TYR A 22 -8.04 12.15 -6.49
CA TYR A 22 -7.63 10.92 -5.81
C TYR A 22 -6.42 11.11 -4.89
N SER A 23 -5.68 12.21 -5.04
CA SER A 23 -4.42 12.43 -4.34
C SER A 23 -4.61 12.74 -2.85
N VAL A 24 -3.73 12.19 -2.03
CA VAL A 24 -3.57 12.50 -0.61
C VAL A 24 -2.24 13.21 -0.41
N ASP A 25 -2.29 14.37 0.24
CA ASP A 25 -1.12 15.06 0.75
C ASP A 25 -0.58 14.32 1.98
N PHE A 26 0.45 13.51 1.78
CA PHE A 26 1.09 12.73 2.84
C PHE A 26 2.16 13.50 3.61
N SER A 27 2.32 14.81 3.37
CA SER A 27 3.19 15.68 4.18
C SER A 27 2.57 16.07 5.52
N LYS A 28 1.32 15.68 5.76
CA LYS A 28 0.55 15.91 6.97
C LYS A 28 -0.22 14.66 7.40
N PRO A 29 -0.67 14.58 8.67
CA PRO A 29 -1.52 13.49 9.13
C PRO A 29 -2.78 13.34 8.27
N LEU A 30 -3.15 12.11 7.95
CA LEU A 30 -4.39 11.77 7.27
C LEU A 30 -5.56 11.94 8.23
N VAL A 31 -6.53 12.77 7.84
CA VAL A 31 -7.80 12.92 8.55
C VAL A 31 -8.89 12.22 7.70
N PRO A 32 -9.45 11.08 8.15
CA PRO A 32 -10.37 10.29 7.33
C PRO A 32 -11.58 11.07 6.83
N LEU A 33 -12.18 11.90 7.69
CA LEU A 33 -13.33 12.72 7.34
C LEU A 33 -13.01 13.75 6.23
N GLU A 34 -11.80 14.32 6.22
CA GLU A 34 -11.40 15.28 5.19
C GLU A 34 -11.09 14.60 3.85
N VAL A 35 -10.49 13.42 3.89
CA VAL A 35 -10.02 12.71 2.69
C VAL A 35 -11.13 11.88 2.04
N TYR A 36 -11.94 11.22 2.84
CA TYR A 36 -12.95 10.26 2.39
C TYR A 36 -14.39 10.71 2.64
N GLY A 37 -14.61 11.78 3.42
CA GLY A 37 -15.95 12.22 3.81
C GLY A 37 -16.65 11.30 4.82
N ARG A 38 -15.95 10.30 5.36
CA ARG A 38 -16.48 9.32 6.32
C ARG A 38 -15.40 8.76 7.23
N GLU A 39 -15.84 8.23 8.37
CA GLU A 39 -15.03 7.32 9.19
C GLU A 39 -15.33 5.87 8.81
N ALA A 40 -14.28 5.10 8.56
CA ALA A 40 -14.32 3.70 8.16
C ALA A 40 -12.93 3.07 8.39
N PRO A 41 -12.83 1.73 8.48
CA PRO A 41 -11.55 1.05 8.55
C PRO A 41 -10.61 1.46 7.41
N LEU A 42 -9.36 1.78 7.73
CA LEU A 42 -8.36 2.19 6.75
C LEU A 42 -7.51 1.00 6.29
N GLY A 43 -7.63 0.64 5.02
CA GLY A 43 -6.75 -0.29 4.34
C GLY A 43 -5.64 0.44 3.57
N VAL A 44 -4.42 -0.09 3.59
CA VAL A 44 -3.28 0.47 2.86
C VAL A 44 -2.66 -0.59 1.95
N GLU A 45 -2.46 -0.27 0.67
CA GLU A 45 -1.70 -1.11 -0.25
C GLU A 45 -0.41 -0.40 -0.69
N ILE A 46 0.74 -1.00 -0.39
CA ILE A 46 2.05 -0.46 -0.74
C ILE A 46 2.55 -1.06 -2.05
N GLY A 47 2.90 -0.20 -2.99
CA GLY A 47 3.43 -0.59 -4.30
C GLY A 47 2.36 -1.28 -5.15
N PHE A 48 1.18 -0.66 -5.28
CA PHE A 48 0.03 -1.24 -5.96
C PHE A 48 0.26 -1.51 -7.47
N GLY A 49 1.36 -1.02 -8.05
CA GLY A 49 1.70 -1.25 -9.45
C GLY A 49 0.64 -0.70 -10.40
N THR A 50 -0.03 -1.57 -11.16
CA THR A 50 -1.12 -1.17 -12.09
C THR A 50 -2.48 -1.01 -11.41
N GLY A 51 -2.59 -1.34 -10.13
CA GLY A 51 -3.80 -1.13 -9.33
C GLY A 51 -4.86 -2.21 -9.41
N ASP A 52 -4.61 -3.34 -10.09
CA ASP A 52 -5.57 -4.45 -10.22
C ASP A 52 -6.04 -4.98 -8.86
N ALA A 53 -5.10 -5.29 -7.97
CA ALA A 53 -5.41 -5.80 -6.63
C ALA A 53 -6.12 -4.77 -5.75
N LEU A 54 -5.71 -3.49 -5.84
CA LEU A 54 -6.31 -2.40 -5.08
C LEU A 54 -7.75 -2.12 -5.50
N VAL A 55 -8.04 -2.10 -6.81
CA VAL A 55 -9.41 -1.94 -7.33
C VAL A 55 -10.26 -3.11 -6.89
N HIS A 56 -9.77 -4.34 -7.05
CA HIS A 56 -10.49 -5.52 -6.59
C HIS A 56 -10.78 -5.47 -5.09
N TRP A 57 -9.82 -5.01 -4.27
CA TRP A 57 -10.06 -4.80 -2.84
C TRP A 57 -11.16 -3.76 -2.59
N GLY A 58 -11.14 -2.64 -3.32
CA GLY A 58 -12.17 -1.61 -3.24
C GLY A 58 -13.56 -2.12 -3.57
N GLU A 59 -13.69 -2.96 -4.61
CA GLU A 59 -14.97 -3.57 -5.01
C GLU A 59 -15.50 -4.55 -3.95
N GLN A 60 -14.62 -5.32 -3.31
CA GLN A 60 -15.01 -6.28 -2.27
C GLN A 60 -15.27 -5.62 -0.91
N GLN A 61 -14.73 -4.42 -0.67
CA GLN A 61 -14.78 -3.74 0.62
C GLN A 61 -15.26 -2.28 0.44
N PRO A 62 -16.53 -2.06 0.01
CA PRO A 62 -17.08 -0.72 -0.18
C PRO A 62 -17.20 0.08 1.12
N ASP A 63 -17.19 -0.60 2.28
CA ASP A 63 -17.27 0.02 3.60
C ASP A 63 -15.91 0.42 4.19
N TRP A 64 -14.81 0.21 3.45
CA TRP A 64 -13.46 0.59 3.87
C TRP A 64 -12.99 1.88 3.21
N ASN A 65 -12.09 2.60 3.86
CA ASN A 65 -11.29 3.64 3.21
C ASN A 65 -9.98 3.00 2.74
N LEU A 66 -9.61 3.17 1.46
CA LEU A 66 -8.41 2.54 0.91
C LEU A 66 -7.38 3.56 0.44
N LEU A 67 -6.13 3.40 0.88
CA LEU A 67 -4.99 4.21 0.47
C LEU A 67 -3.98 3.36 -0.31
N GLY A 68 -3.82 3.64 -1.60
CA GLY A 68 -2.73 3.11 -2.41
C GLY A 68 -1.48 4.00 -2.32
N ILE A 69 -0.31 3.40 -2.08
CA ILE A 69 0.98 4.10 -2.08
C ILE A 69 1.81 3.62 -3.27
N GLU A 70 2.24 4.54 -4.14
CA GLU A 70 3.05 4.21 -5.32
C GLU A 70 3.97 5.38 -5.72
N ILE A 71 5.17 5.05 -6.18
CA ILE A 71 6.15 6.03 -6.68
C ILE A 71 6.15 6.13 -8.21
N TYR A 72 5.65 5.11 -8.91
CA TYR A 72 5.79 4.95 -10.35
C TYR A 72 4.59 5.54 -11.14
N PRO A 73 4.75 6.66 -11.87
CA PRO A 73 3.63 7.36 -12.51
C PRO A 73 2.83 6.54 -13.53
N PRO A 74 3.43 5.66 -14.36
CA PRO A 74 2.63 4.82 -15.25
C PRO A 74 1.70 3.84 -14.52
N GLY A 75 2.11 3.35 -13.35
CA GLY A 75 1.26 2.54 -12.47
C GLY A 75 0.09 3.35 -11.92
N ILE A 76 0.36 4.54 -11.40
CA ILE A 76 -0.66 5.50 -10.92
C ILE A 76 -1.65 5.85 -12.05
N GLY A 77 -1.16 6.17 -13.24
CA GLY A 77 -2.00 6.45 -14.41
C GLY A 77 -2.85 5.24 -14.84
N ALA A 78 -2.35 4.01 -14.66
CA ALA A 78 -3.14 2.80 -14.92
C ALA A 78 -4.25 2.62 -13.88
N LEU A 79 -3.95 2.81 -12.60
CA LEU A 79 -4.94 2.79 -11.51
C LEU A 79 -6.03 3.84 -11.77
N LEU A 80 -5.67 5.09 -12.05
CA LEU A 80 -6.64 6.17 -12.29
C LEU A 80 -7.60 5.87 -13.45
N ASN A 81 -7.10 5.28 -14.55
CA ASN A 81 -7.96 4.86 -15.66
C ASN A 81 -8.96 3.76 -15.24
N ARG A 82 -8.56 2.86 -14.32
CA ARG A 82 -9.46 1.83 -13.77
C ARG A 82 -10.48 2.44 -12.82
N LEU A 83 -10.05 3.33 -11.93
CA LEU A 83 -10.95 4.04 -11.01
C LEU A 83 -11.98 4.88 -11.76
N ALA A 84 -11.66 5.40 -12.96
CA ALA A 84 -12.64 6.08 -13.81
C ALA A 84 -13.70 5.14 -14.42
N ALA A 85 -13.44 3.83 -14.44
CA ALA A 85 -14.33 2.80 -15.00
C ALA A 85 -15.05 1.96 -13.93
N CYS A 86 -14.66 2.07 -12.66
CA CYS A 86 -15.20 1.30 -11.53
C CYS A 86 -15.82 2.24 -10.48
N ASP A 87 -16.82 1.77 -9.74
CA ASP A 87 -17.46 2.55 -8.66
C ASP A 87 -16.77 2.34 -7.31
N VAL A 88 -15.51 2.79 -7.21
CA VAL A 88 -14.68 2.67 -5.99
C VAL A 88 -14.09 4.03 -5.55
N PRO A 89 -14.95 5.04 -5.28
CA PRO A 89 -14.51 6.40 -4.97
C PRO A 89 -13.75 6.54 -3.64
N HIS A 90 -13.83 5.52 -2.78
CA HIS A 90 -13.14 5.38 -1.50
C HIS A 90 -11.68 4.91 -1.61
N VAL A 91 -11.16 4.74 -2.82
CA VAL A 91 -9.73 4.55 -3.07
C VAL A 91 -9.06 5.92 -3.24
N LYS A 92 -7.96 6.15 -2.53
CA LYS A 92 -7.11 7.34 -2.63
C LYS A 92 -5.65 6.96 -2.83
N ILE A 93 -4.83 7.92 -3.28
CA ILE A 93 -3.47 7.69 -3.72
C ILE A 93 -2.50 8.62 -3.01
N ALA A 94 -1.49 8.06 -2.34
CA ALA A 94 -0.30 8.79 -1.92
C ALA A 94 0.84 8.51 -2.92
N GLN A 95 1.21 9.52 -3.71
CA GLN A 95 2.31 9.41 -4.66
C GLN A 95 3.66 9.65 -3.97
N GLY A 96 4.25 8.61 -3.39
CA GLY A 96 5.45 8.76 -2.58
C GLY A 96 6.02 7.43 -2.11
N ARG A 97 7.14 7.49 -1.39
CA ARG A 97 7.71 6.30 -0.77
C ARG A 97 6.85 5.88 0.41
N ALA A 98 6.67 4.58 0.60
CA ALA A 98 5.92 4.04 1.73
C ALA A 98 6.52 4.47 3.07
N GLU A 99 7.84 4.55 3.17
CA GLU A 99 8.51 4.98 4.39
C GLU A 99 8.09 6.39 4.81
N ASP A 100 7.95 7.31 3.85
CA ASP A 100 7.57 8.71 4.10
C ASP A 100 6.09 8.79 4.53
N VAL A 101 5.21 8.06 3.85
CA VAL A 101 3.77 8.01 4.18
C VAL A 101 3.55 7.43 5.58
N PHE A 102 4.23 6.33 5.92
CA PHE A 102 4.14 5.72 7.25
C PHE A 102 4.80 6.57 8.34
N GLU A 103 5.73 7.46 8.00
CA GLU A 103 6.40 8.32 8.95
C GLU A 103 5.55 9.55 9.31
N THR A 104 4.93 10.19 8.32
CA THR A 104 4.27 11.48 8.52
C THR A 104 2.74 11.43 8.46
N CYS A 105 2.18 10.58 7.60
CA CYS A 105 0.77 10.65 7.23
C CYS A 105 -0.12 9.74 8.08
N LEU A 106 0.33 8.53 8.36
CA LEU A 106 -0.46 7.55 9.11
C LEU A 106 -0.23 7.71 10.61
N GLY A 107 -1.29 7.62 11.42
CA GLY A 107 -1.21 7.70 12.87
C GLY A 107 -0.97 6.34 13.54
N THR A 108 -0.49 6.33 14.78
CA THR A 108 -0.35 5.09 15.57
C THR A 108 -1.73 4.43 15.75
N ALA A 109 -1.80 3.12 15.55
CA ALA A 109 -3.01 2.31 15.67
C ALA A 109 -4.22 2.80 14.84
N THR A 110 -3.99 3.36 13.65
CA THR A 110 -5.07 3.88 12.77
C THR A 110 -5.35 3.01 11.55
N VAL A 111 -4.48 2.05 11.23
CA VAL A 111 -4.57 1.23 10.02
C VAL A 111 -5.17 -0.13 10.35
N ALA A 112 -6.25 -0.50 9.68
CA ALA A 112 -6.93 -1.77 9.85
C ALA A 112 -6.26 -2.92 9.10
N GLY A 113 -5.60 -2.63 7.97
CA GLY A 113 -4.84 -3.63 7.24
C GLY A 113 -3.84 -3.03 6.26
N VAL A 114 -2.71 -3.71 6.08
CA VAL A 114 -1.65 -3.36 5.15
C VAL A 114 -1.39 -4.51 4.19
N ARG A 115 -1.36 -4.24 2.89
CA ARG A 115 -1.01 -5.19 1.83
C ARG A 115 0.29 -4.78 1.16
N ILE A 116 1.20 -5.74 1.01
CA ILE A 116 2.49 -5.59 0.32
C ILE A 116 2.65 -6.80 -0.60
N PHE A 117 2.35 -6.62 -1.88
CA PHE A 117 2.37 -7.71 -2.86
C PHE A 117 3.51 -7.54 -3.86
N PHE A 118 4.32 -8.58 -3.98
CA PHE A 118 5.42 -8.71 -4.95
C PHE A 118 6.40 -7.51 -4.96
N PRO A 119 6.88 -7.03 -3.79
CA PRO A 119 7.88 -5.96 -3.77
C PRO A 119 9.19 -6.42 -4.41
N ASP A 120 9.94 -5.48 -4.99
CA ASP A 120 11.23 -5.75 -5.65
C ASP A 120 12.14 -6.65 -4.76
N PRO A 121 12.51 -7.87 -5.19
CA PRO A 121 13.14 -8.85 -4.30
C PRO A 121 14.63 -8.61 -4.06
N TRP A 122 15.28 -7.82 -4.93
CA TRP A 122 16.71 -7.51 -4.89
C TRP A 122 17.59 -8.75 -4.62
N PRO A 123 17.70 -9.70 -5.57
CA PRO A 123 18.28 -11.03 -5.33
C PRO A 123 19.79 -11.03 -5.00
N LYS A 124 20.50 -9.95 -5.30
CA LYS A 124 21.95 -9.83 -5.02
C LYS A 124 22.14 -9.35 -3.58
N LYS A 125 22.93 -10.08 -2.78
CA LYS A 125 23.24 -9.74 -1.36
C LYS A 125 23.55 -8.26 -1.11
N ARG A 126 24.41 -7.66 -1.95
CA ARG A 126 24.78 -6.22 -1.87
C ARG A 126 23.60 -5.24 -2.03
N HIS A 127 22.45 -5.70 -2.52
CA HIS A 127 21.23 -4.91 -2.70
C HIS A 127 20.16 -5.20 -1.65
N HIS A 128 20.38 -6.11 -0.69
CA HIS A 128 19.36 -6.46 0.30
C HIS A 128 18.89 -5.25 1.13
N LYS A 129 19.77 -4.27 1.37
CA LYS A 129 19.42 -2.97 2.01
C LYS A 129 18.40 -2.12 1.22
N ARG A 130 18.06 -2.51 -0.01
CA ARG A 130 17.04 -1.87 -0.86
C ARG A 130 15.68 -2.56 -0.78
N ARG A 131 15.59 -3.72 -0.13
CA ARG A 131 14.32 -4.38 0.15
C ARG A 131 13.49 -3.48 1.05
N LEU A 132 12.20 -3.38 0.77
CA LEU A 132 11.24 -2.62 1.56
C LEU A 132 11.17 -3.15 3.00
N ILE A 133 11.11 -4.49 3.14
CA ILE A 133 11.03 -5.11 4.47
C ILE A 133 12.41 -5.04 5.14
N GLN A 134 12.54 -4.08 6.05
CA GLN A 134 13.69 -3.84 6.94
C GLN A 134 13.17 -3.69 8.38
N PRO A 135 14.00 -3.93 9.41
CA PRO A 135 13.56 -3.84 10.81
C PRO A 135 12.80 -2.55 11.15
N ALA A 136 13.35 -1.39 10.75
CA ALA A 136 12.73 -0.09 11.02
C ALA A 136 11.40 0.10 10.30
N PHE A 137 11.24 -0.45 9.10
CA PHE A 137 9.98 -0.37 8.36
C PHE A 137 8.92 -1.29 8.96
N VAL A 138 9.30 -2.51 9.36
CA VAL A 138 8.40 -3.45 10.05
C VAL A 138 7.86 -2.84 11.34
N GLY A 139 8.73 -2.28 12.19
CA GLY A 139 8.30 -1.63 13.43
C GLY A 139 7.36 -0.45 13.18
N ARG A 140 7.58 0.36 12.13
CA ARG A 140 6.64 1.43 11.74
C ARG A 140 5.30 0.89 11.29
N VAL A 141 5.28 -0.16 10.47
CA VAL A 141 4.03 -0.78 10.03
C VAL A 141 3.26 -1.31 11.23
N ALA A 142 3.94 -1.99 12.15
CA ALA A 142 3.34 -2.52 13.37
C ALA A 142 2.77 -1.40 14.26
N ASP A 143 3.48 -0.29 14.45
CA ASP A 143 2.99 0.89 15.19
C ASP A 143 1.71 1.49 14.57
N ARG A 144 1.60 1.50 13.23
CA ARG A 144 0.42 2.06 12.55
C ARG A 144 -0.78 1.12 12.56
N LEU A 145 -0.56 -0.18 12.67
CA LEU A 145 -1.64 -1.16 12.73
C LEU A 145 -2.43 -1.03 14.03
N GLN A 146 -3.76 -1.01 13.92
CA GLN A 146 -4.62 -1.15 15.08
C GLN A 146 -4.48 -2.55 15.70
N PRO A 147 -4.81 -2.76 16.98
CA PRO A 147 -4.92 -4.10 17.54
C PRO A 147 -5.83 -4.99 16.69
N GLY A 148 -5.32 -6.17 16.31
CA GLY A 148 -6.02 -7.10 15.40
C GLY A 148 -5.96 -6.73 13.92
N GLY A 149 -5.29 -5.63 13.55
CA GLY A 149 -5.02 -5.28 12.17
C GLY A 149 -4.01 -6.24 11.52
N LEU A 150 -4.08 -6.37 10.19
CA LEU A 150 -3.36 -7.42 9.47
C LEU A 150 -2.30 -6.85 8.51
N LEU A 151 -1.11 -7.44 8.53
CA LEU A 151 -0.08 -7.24 7.51
C LEU A 151 -0.05 -8.44 6.56
N HIS A 152 -0.52 -8.25 5.33
CA HIS A 152 -0.50 -9.25 4.27
C HIS A 152 0.71 -9.00 3.37
N PHE A 153 1.69 -9.89 3.47
CA PHE A 153 2.91 -9.84 2.65
C PHE A 153 2.96 -11.04 1.70
N ALA A 154 3.21 -10.79 0.42
CA ALA A 154 3.42 -11.83 -0.59
C ALA A 154 4.64 -11.52 -1.46
N THR A 155 5.43 -12.54 -1.78
CA THR A 155 6.55 -12.46 -2.72
C THR A 155 6.73 -13.80 -3.42
N ASP A 156 7.19 -13.76 -4.66
CA ASP A 156 7.56 -14.91 -5.49
C ASP A 156 9.05 -15.30 -5.33
N TRP A 157 9.79 -14.62 -4.45
CA TRP A 157 11.19 -14.88 -4.18
C TRP A 157 11.39 -15.46 -2.78
N GLU A 158 11.61 -16.78 -2.71
CA GLU A 158 11.77 -17.53 -1.46
C GLU A 158 12.81 -16.93 -0.49
N PRO A 159 14.04 -16.54 -0.92
CA PRO A 159 14.99 -15.88 -0.01
C PRO A 159 14.57 -14.49 0.50
N TYR A 160 13.55 -13.87 -0.11
CA TYR A 160 12.95 -12.65 0.43
C TYR A 160 11.86 -13.01 1.43
N ALA A 161 11.02 -14.01 1.13
CA ALA A 161 10.02 -14.54 2.04
C ALA A 161 10.65 -14.96 3.38
N GLU A 162 11.71 -15.76 3.35
CA GLU A 162 12.43 -16.19 4.57
C GLU A 162 12.96 -15.00 5.38
N SER A 163 13.59 -14.03 4.70
CA SER A 163 14.13 -12.85 5.37
C SER A 163 13.04 -11.95 5.96
N ALA A 164 11.90 -11.83 5.29
CA ALA A 164 10.76 -11.05 5.76
C ALA A 164 10.10 -11.74 6.96
N GLN A 165 9.90 -13.06 6.89
CA GLN A 165 9.38 -13.86 8.00
C GLN A 165 10.23 -13.72 9.26
N ALA A 166 11.57 -13.80 9.12
CA ALA A 166 12.47 -13.60 10.26
C ALA A 166 12.34 -12.20 10.89
N LEU A 167 12.11 -11.16 10.06
CA LEU A 167 11.90 -9.79 10.55
C LEU A 167 10.53 -9.61 11.21
N PHE A 168 9.47 -10.21 10.65
CA PHE A 168 8.14 -10.18 11.26
C PHE A 168 8.12 -10.91 12.61
N ALA A 169 8.78 -12.07 12.70
CA ALA A 169 8.89 -12.82 13.95
C ALA A 169 9.75 -12.11 15.02
N ALA A 170 10.63 -11.20 14.61
CA ALA A 170 11.44 -10.40 15.52
C ALA A 170 10.71 -9.15 16.04
N GLU A 171 9.59 -8.76 15.46
CA GLU A 171 8.76 -7.65 15.90
C GLU A 171 7.75 -8.14 16.96
N PRO A 172 7.89 -7.75 18.25
CA PRO A 172 7.11 -8.34 19.34
C PRO A 172 5.60 -8.14 19.25
N THR A 173 5.15 -7.15 18.50
CA THR A 173 3.73 -6.80 18.34
C THR A 173 3.06 -7.51 17.16
N LEU A 174 3.82 -8.27 16.37
CA LEU A 174 3.31 -9.06 15.26
C LEU A 174 3.35 -10.56 15.59
N TRP A 175 2.35 -11.29 15.10
CA TRP A 175 2.31 -12.75 15.13
C TRP A 175 1.71 -13.28 13.85
N GLN A 176 2.06 -14.52 13.50
CA GLN A 176 1.50 -15.17 12.31
C GLN A 176 0.10 -15.70 12.60
N VAL A 177 -0.80 -15.56 11.64
CA VAL A 177 -2.17 -16.09 11.67
C VAL A 177 -2.39 -17.01 10.47
N GLU A 178 -3.25 -18.02 10.60
CA GLU A 178 -3.65 -18.82 9.45
C GLU A 178 -4.64 -18.05 8.59
N TRP A 179 -4.52 -18.19 7.27
CA TRP A 179 -5.35 -17.45 6.32
C TRP A 179 -6.85 -17.71 6.50
N ARG A 180 -7.22 -18.89 7.01
CA ARG A 180 -8.61 -19.29 7.28
C ARG A 180 -9.26 -18.51 8.43
N ASP A 181 -8.45 -17.91 9.30
CA ASP A 181 -8.93 -17.15 10.46
C ASP A 181 -9.22 -15.68 10.12
N VAL A 182 -9.03 -15.29 8.85
CA VAL A 182 -9.10 -13.90 8.38
C VAL A 182 -10.40 -13.61 7.59
N GLU A 183 -11.11 -14.65 7.13
CA GLU A 183 -12.38 -14.55 6.40
C GLU A 183 -13.59 -14.90 7.29
N SER A 184 -13.80 -14.13 8.36
CA SER A 184 -15.03 -14.18 9.19
C SER A 184 -15.75 -12.84 9.21
#